data_AF-A0A7W4DG74-F1
#
_entry.id   AF-A0A7W4DG74-F1
#
_cell.length_a   1.000
_cell.length_b   1.000
_cell.length_c   1.000
_cell.angle_alpha   90.00
_cell.angle_beta   90.00
_cell.angle_gamma   90.00
#
_symmetry.space_group_name_H-M   'P 1'
#
loop_
_entity.id
_entity.type
_entity.pdbx_description
1 polymer ?
#
loop_
_entity_poly.entity_id
_entity_poly.type
_entity_poly.pdbx_seq_one_letter_code
_entity_poly.pdbx_strand_id
1 'polypeptide(L)'
;MKKIKLFVFSFALALVFSTIPLSSASAACESRFLTFPSWWRNLPINPSDCSIEFEKNTIDKNLSIIIANVVEIILQLVGYTCVAFIMTGGFYYMTSAGSPENAARGLKTIRNAAIGLVLSLMSVGIVNLVASGLGK
;
A
#
# COMPACT_ATOMS: atom_id res chain seq x y z
N MET A 1 -18.29 -17.64 -14.08
CA MET A 1 -17.80 -17.01 -12.82
C MET A 1 -16.30 -17.16 -12.57
N LYS A 2 -15.73 -18.39 -12.59
CA LYS A 2 -14.28 -18.60 -12.36
C LYS A 2 -13.39 -17.92 -13.42
N LYS A 3 -13.77 -17.97 -14.71
CA LYS A 3 -13.02 -17.37 -15.82
C LYS A 3 -13.03 -15.84 -15.82
N ILE A 4 -14.11 -15.22 -15.32
CA ILE A 4 -14.24 -13.76 -15.19
C ILE A 4 -13.45 -13.23 -13.99
N LYS A 5 -13.49 -13.93 -12.84
CA LYS A 5 -12.61 -13.62 -11.70
C LYS A 5 -11.13 -13.77 -12.06
N LEU A 6 -10.78 -14.78 -12.86
CA LEU A 6 -9.43 -14.97 -13.39
C LEU A 6 -9.01 -13.86 -14.35
N PHE A 7 -9.93 -13.36 -15.19
CA PHE A 7 -9.68 -12.28 -16.13
C PHE A 7 -9.50 -10.92 -15.45
N VAL A 8 -10.33 -10.59 -14.45
CA VAL A 8 -10.16 -9.36 -13.64
C VAL A 8 -8.88 -9.41 -12.82
N PHE A 9 -8.54 -10.57 -12.25
CA PHE A 9 -7.26 -10.77 -11.55
C PHE A 9 -6.05 -10.62 -12.50
N SER A 10 -6.16 -11.14 -13.73
CA SER A 10 -5.12 -11.00 -14.76
C SER A 10 -4.99 -9.58 -15.30
N PHE A 11 -6.09 -8.83 -15.42
CA PHE A 11 -6.08 -7.43 -15.89
C PHE A 11 -5.54 -6.48 -14.82
N ALA A 12 -5.88 -6.71 -13.54
CA ALA A 12 -5.28 -6.00 -12.42
C ALA A 12 -3.77 -6.28 -12.30
N LEU A 13 -3.32 -7.52 -12.54
CA LEU A 13 -1.90 -7.87 -12.53
C LEU A 13 -1.12 -7.27 -13.71
N ALA A 14 -1.74 -7.17 -14.89
CA ALA A 14 -1.13 -6.61 -16.09
C ALA A 14 -0.91 -5.09 -16.02
N LEU A 15 -1.82 -4.35 -15.36
CA LEU A 15 -1.65 -2.90 -15.14
C LEU A 15 -0.57 -2.55 -14.11
N VAL A 16 -0.23 -3.49 -13.22
CA VAL A 16 0.82 -3.31 -12.20
C VAL A 16 2.22 -3.62 -12.77
N PHE A 17 2.30 -4.43 -13.83
CA PHE A 17 3.57 -4.88 -14.43
C PHE A 17 4.19 -3.87 -15.42
N SER A 18 3.42 -2.90 -15.93
CA SER A 18 3.85 -2.00 -17.01
C SER A 18 4.62 -0.75 -16.56
N THR A 19 4.86 -0.55 -15.27
CA THR A 19 5.60 0.62 -14.76
C THR A 19 6.88 0.26 -14.00
N ILE A 20 7.69 -0.66 -14.53
CA ILE A 20 9.01 -0.95 -13.97
C ILE A 20 10.02 0.06 -14.53
N PRO A 21 10.53 1.03 -13.75
CA PRO A 21 11.75 1.75 -14.15
C PRO A 21 12.95 0.79 -14.05
N LEU A 22 13.73 0.75 -15.12
CA LEU A 22 15.05 0.12 -15.14
C LEU A 22 16.00 1.00 -14.32
N SER A 23 16.16 0.71 -13.02
CA SER A 23 17.05 1.48 -12.14
C SER A 23 18.52 1.13 -12.40
N SER A 24 19.30 2.17 -12.69
CA SER A 24 20.74 2.17 -12.96
C SER A 24 21.61 2.08 -11.69
N ALA A 25 22.86 1.68 -11.89
CA ALA A 25 23.89 1.24 -10.95
C ALA A 25 24.32 2.14 -9.75
N SER A 26 23.64 3.24 -9.41
CA SER A 26 23.67 3.70 -8.00
C SER A 26 22.80 2.81 -7.08
N ALA A 27 22.10 1.87 -7.70
CA ALA A 27 21.33 0.73 -7.22
C ALA A 27 22.11 -0.40 -6.49
N ALA A 28 23.09 -0.10 -5.63
CA ALA A 28 23.77 -1.17 -4.89
C ALA A 28 22.91 -1.76 -3.73
N CYS A 29 21.97 -0.99 -3.18
CA CYS A 29 21.20 -1.40 -1.99
C CYS A 29 19.69 -1.11 -2.02
N GLU A 30 19.13 -0.44 -3.05
CA GLU A 30 17.67 -0.19 -3.11
C GLU A 30 16.99 -1.15 -4.08
N SER A 31 16.67 -2.36 -3.61
CA SER A 31 15.83 -3.30 -4.34
C SER A 31 14.35 -3.02 -4.06
N ARG A 32 13.58 -2.72 -5.11
CA ARG A 32 12.11 -2.70 -5.03
C ARG A 32 11.58 -4.07 -5.42
N PHE A 33 10.80 -4.68 -4.54
CA PHE A 33 10.13 -5.95 -4.84
C PHE A 33 8.68 -5.65 -5.22
N LEU A 34 8.28 -5.94 -6.47
CA LEU A 34 6.89 -5.79 -6.92
C LEU A 34 6.27 -4.41 -6.58
N THR A 35 6.98 -3.33 -6.96
CA THR A 35 6.64 -1.91 -6.69
C THR A 35 6.79 -1.45 -5.23
N PHE A 36 6.91 -2.37 -4.28
CA PHE A 36 7.00 -2.03 -2.87
C PHE A 36 8.38 -1.45 -2.53
N PRO A 37 8.41 -0.34 -1.77
CA PRO A 37 9.60 0.10 -1.06
C PRO A 37 10.29 -1.01 -0.27
N SER A 38 11.60 -0.91 -0.12
CA SER A 38 12.28 -1.58 0.98
C SER A 38 12.04 -0.82 2.28
N TRP A 39 11.86 -1.54 3.38
CA TRP A 39 11.62 -0.93 4.70
C TRP A 39 12.86 -0.23 5.28
N TRP A 40 14.06 -0.60 4.82
CA TRP A 40 15.36 -0.01 5.17
C TRP A 40 15.73 1.23 4.35
N ARG A 41 14.83 1.74 3.50
CA ARG A 41 15.08 2.97 2.75
C ARG A 41 15.36 4.15 3.71
N ASN A 42 16.24 5.07 3.32
CA ASN A 42 16.58 6.27 4.11
C ASN A 42 17.29 6.01 5.46
N LEU A 43 17.81 4.81 5.70
CA LEU A 43 18.71 4.55 6.82
C LEU A 43 20.15 4.96 6.46
N PRO A 44 21.02 5.23 7.45
CA PRO A 44 22.46 5.37 7.20
C PRO A 44 23.03 4.01 6.76
N ILE A 45 23.33 3.89 5.47
CA ILE A 45 23.91 2.68 4.87
C ILE A 45 25.24 3.06 4.22
N ASN A 46 26.27 2.25 4.47
CA ASN A 46 27.54 2.36 3.78
C ASN A 46 27.41 1.93 2.30
N PRO A 47 27.88 2.74 1.33
CA PRO A 47 27.67 2.48 -0.09
C PRO A 47 28.50 1.32 -0.66
N SER A 48 29.52 0.84 0.07
CA SER A 48 30.48 -0.19 -0.40
C SER A 48 30.17 -1.61 0.06
N ASP A 49 29.58 -1.78 1.23
CA ASP A 49 29.35 -3.08 1.90
C ASP A 49 27.87 -3.31 2.28
N CYS A 50 26.98 -2.35 1.98
CA CYS A 50 25.54 -2.44 2.25
C CYS A 50 25.21 -2.78 3.71
N SER A 51 26.07 -2.35 4.65
CA SER A 51 25.89 -2.58 6.07
C SER A 51 25.09 -1.43 6.70
N ILE A 52 24.22 -1.78 7.66
CA ILE A 52 23.43 -0.80 8.43
C ILE A 52 24.22 -0.45 9.68
N GLU A 53 24.65 0.81 9.80
CA GLU A 53 25.35 1.31 10.98
C GLU A 53 24.38 2.13 11.86
N PHE A 54 24.05 1.60 13.02
CA PHE A 54 23.21 2.30 14.00
C PHE A 54 24.09 3.11 14.95
N GLU A 55 24.13 4.42 14.75
CA GLU A 55 24.68 5.36 15.73
C GLU A 55 23.81 5.35 17.01
N LYS A 56 24.42 5.13 18.18
CA LYS A 56 23.71 5.01 19.48
C LYS A 56 22.90 6.26 19.86
N ASN A 57 23.23 7.42 19.29
CA ASN A 57 22.66 8.72 19.63
C ASN A 57 21.42 9.05 18.80
N THR A 58 21.02 8.17 17.87
CA THR A 58 20.03 8.46 16.82
C THR A 58 19.00 7.33 16.66
N ILE A 59 18.89 6.46 17.66
CA ILE A 59 18.00 5.30 17.64
C ILE A 59 16.54 5.71 17.43
N ASP A 60 16.08 6.79 18.07
CA ASP A 60 14.68 7.26 17.96
C ASP A 60 14.32 7.73 16.55
N LYS A 61 15.26 8.43 15.89
CA LYS A 61 15.09 8.90 14.51
C LYS A 61 15.13 7.73 13.53
N ASN A 62 16.05 6.79 13.72
CA ASN A 62 16.15 5.60 12.87
C ASN A 62 14.89 4.73 12.99
N LEU A 63 14.37 4.54 14.21
CA LEU A 63 13.13 3.83 14.46
C LEU A 63 11.93 4.52 13.78
N SER A 64 11.85 5.85 13.88
CA SER A 64 10.80 6.64 13.23
C SER A 64 10.82 6.48 11.70
N ILE A 65 12.01 6.46 11.09
CA ILE A 65 12.17 6.25 9.64
C ILE A 65 11.69 4.85 9.23
N ILE A 66 12.09 3.81 9.97
CA ILE A 66 11.65 2.42 9.69
C ILE A 66 10.13 2.33 9.76
N ILE A 67 9.52 2.87 10.81
CA ILE A 67 8.06 2.85 10.99
C ILE A 67 7.37 3.59 9.83
N ALA A 68 7.86 4.77 9.44
CA ALA A 68 7.30 5.54 8.34
C ALA A 68 7.35 4.77 7.01
N ASN A 69 8.48 4.12 6.69
CA ASN A 69 8.61 3.31 5.48
C ASN A 69 7.68 2.08 5.50
N VAL A 70 7.53 1.42 6.66
CA VAL A 70 6.63 0.26 6.79
C VAL A 70 5.17 0.70 6.61
N VAL A 71 4.78 1.84 7.18
CA VAL A 71 3.45 2.42 6.99
C VAL A 71 3.20 2.76 5.51
N GLU A 72 4.18 3.32 4.80
CA GLU A 72 4.09 3.58 3.35
C GLU A 72 3.79 2.30 2.56
N ILE A 73 4.48 1.19 2.86
CA ILE A 73 4.26 -0.11 2.21
C ILE A 73 2.84 -0.62 2.48
N ILE A 74 2.36 -0.51 3.72
CA ILE A 74 1.02 -0.95 4.10
C ILE A 74 -0.04 -0.06 3.42
N LEU A 75 0.16 1.25 3.36
CA LEU A 75 -0.76 2.18 2.69
C LEU A 75 -0.86 1.89 1.19
N GLN A 76 0.26 1.55 0.55
CA GLN A 76 0.27 1.11 -0.85
C GLN A 76 -0.54 -0.18 -1.03
N LEU A 77 -0.38 -1.15 -0.14
CA LEU A 77 -1.17 -2.38 -0.13
C LEU A 77 -2.67 -2.11 0.06
N VAL A 78 -3.03 -1.22 0.99
CA VAL A 78 -4.42 -0.78 1.21
C VAL A 78 -4.99 -0.14 -0.05
N GLY A 79 -4.20 0.70 -0.75
CA GLY A 79 -4.58 1.30 -2.03
C GLY A 79 -4.94 0.24 -3.07
N TYR A 80 -4.08 -0.75 -3.28
CA TYR A 80 -4.36 -1.86 -4.20
C TYR A 80 -5.60 -2.67 -3.81
N THR A 81 -5.77 -2.94 -2.52
CA THR A 81 -6.91 -3.71 -2.02
C THR A 81 -8.23 -2.94 -2.17
N CYS A 82 -8.20 -1.62 -1.94
CA CYS A 82 -9.34 -0.73 -2.13
C CYS A 82 -9.81 -0.72 -3.59
N VAL A 83 -8.89 -0.56 -4.53
CA VAL A 83 -9.19 -0.62 -5.97
C VAL A 83 -9.81 -1.98 -6.33
N ALA A 84 -9.27 -3.09 -5.81
CA ALA A 84 -9.82 -4.42 -6.03
C ALA A 84 -11.27 -4.54 -5.52
N PHE A 85 -11.57 -4.06 -4.32
CA PHE A 85 -12.94 -4.10 -3.77
C PHE A 85 -13.92 -3.21 -4.52
N ILE A 86 -13.50 -2.01 -4.94
CA ILE A 86 -14.32 -1.11 -5.76
C ILE A 86 -14.64 -1.76 -7.11
N MET A 87 -13.64 -2.32 -7.79
CA MET A 87 -13.84 -3.03 -9.06
C MET A 87 -14.81 -4.20 -8.91
N THR A 88 -14.67 -4.98 -7.84
CA THR A 88 -15.56 -6.13 -7.60
C THR A 88 -16.98 -5.68 -7.28
N GLY A 89 -17.16 -4.66 -6.43
CA GLY A 89 -18.47 -4.12 -6.07
C GLY A 89 -19.17 -3.42 -7.25
N GLY A 90 -18.41 -2.67 -8.05
CA GLY A 90 -18.90 -2.03 -9.27
C GLY A 90 -19.37 -3.05 -10.31
N PHE A 91 -18.63 -4.15 -10.47
CA PHE A 91 -19.05 -5.24 -11.34
C PHE A 91 -20.36 -5.88 -10.88
N TYR A 92 -20.52 -6.16 -9.58
CA TYR A 92 -21.78 -6.68 -9.04
C TYR A 92 -22.94 -5.71 -9.30
N TYR A 93 -22.72 -4.41 -9.15
CA TYR A 93 -23.75 -3.40 -9.42
C TYR A 93 -24.14 -3.36 -10.91
N MET A 94 -23.16 -3.33 -11.83
CA MET A 94 -23.42 -3.28 -13.27
C MET A 94 -24.05 -4.54 -13.84
N THR A 95 -23.73 -5.73 -13.30
CA THR A 95 -24.28 -7.02 -13.76
C THR A 95 -25.54 -7.45 -13.01
N SER A 96 -26.07 -6.59 -12.15
CA SER A 96 -27.38 -6.78 -11.51
C SER A 96 -28.47 -6.54 -12.57
N ALA A 97 -28.83 -7.58 -13.33
CA ALA A 97 -29.87 -7.53 -14.36
C ALA A 97 -31.29 -7.36 -13.76
N GLY A 98 -31.51 -6.30 -12.97
CA GLY A 98 -32.77 -5.98 -12.32
C GLY A 98 -33.00 -6.63 -10.95
N SER A 99 -32.06 -7.44 -10.42
CA SER A 99 -32.22 -8.00 -9.07
C SER A 99 -31.73 -7.03 -7.98
N PRO A 100 -32.61 -6.58 -7.06
CA PRO A 100 -32.25 -5.62 -6.02
C PRO A 100 -31.21 -6.18 -5.04
N GLU A 101 -31.20 -7.49 -4.83
CA GLU A 101 -30.25 -8.21 -3.95
C GLU A 101 -28.79 -8.00 -4.39
N ASN A 102 -28.52 -8.13 -5.69
CA ASN A 102 -27.16 -8.02 -6.24
C ASN A 102 -26.70 -6.55 -6.30
N ALA A 103 -27.64 -5.63 -6.57
CA ALA A 103 -27.36 -4.20 -6.60
C ALA A 103 -27.01 -3.69 -5.18
N ALA A 104 -27.80 -4.10 -4.18
CA ALA A 104 -27.55 -3.77 -2.78
C ALA A 104 -26.22 -4.36 -2.29
N ARG A 105 -25.88 -5.59 -2.70
CA ARG A 105 -24.60 -6.22 -2.37
C ARG A 105 -23.41 -5.44 -2.97
N GLY A 106 -23.49 -5.03 -4.23
CA GLY A 106 -22.44 -4.23 -4.88
C GLY A 106 -22.19 -2.90 -4.17
N LEU A 107 -23.28 -2.18 -3.85
CA LEU A 107 -23.22 -0.93 -3.08
C LEU A 107 -22.64 -1.13 -1.68
N LYS A 108 -23.01 -2.21 -0.99
CA LYS A 108 -22.47 -2.54 0.33
C LYS A 108 -20.95 -2.77 0.29
N THR A 109 -20.46 -3.46 -0.74
CA THR A 109 -19.01 -3.68 -0.94
C THR A 109 -18.27 -2.35 -1.15
N ILE A 110 -18.79 -1.46 -2.01
CA ILE A 110 -18.18 -0.15 -2.26
C ILE A 110 -18.17 0.71 -0.99
N ARG A 111 -19.29 0.75 -0.24
CA ARG A 111 -19.40 1.49 1.01
C ARG A 111 -18.38 1.00 2.05
N ASN A 112 -18.25 -0.32 2.20
CA ASN A 112 -17.28 -0.90 3.14
C ASN A 112 -15.84 -0.60 2.72
N ALA A 113 -15.52 -0.65 1.42
CA ALA A 113 -14.20 -0.28 0.91
C ALA A 113 -13.87 1.19 1.18
N ALA A 114 -14.83 2.09 0.96
CA ALA A 114 -14.67 3.52 1.24
C ALA A 114 -14.43 3.81 2.74
N ILE A 115 -15.18 3.14 3.63
CA ILE A 115 -14.98 3.28 5.07
C ILE A 115 -13.58 2.81 5.47
N GLY A 116 -13.11 1.67 4.95
CA GLY A 116 -11.76 1.17 5.20
C GLY A 116 -10.68 2.15 4.75
N LEU A 117 -10.84 2.76 3.57
CA LEU A 117 -9.91 3.76 3.06
C LEU A 117 -9.88 5.00 3.97
N VAL A 118 -11.04 5.52 4.37
CA VAL A 118 -11.13 6.68 5.26
C VAL A 118 -10.45 6.39 6.61
N LEU A 119 -10.70 5.22 7.20
CA LEU A 119 -10.07 4.82 8.46
C LEU A 119 -8.54 4.73 8.33
N SER A 120 -8.03 4.22 7.20
CA SER A 120 -6.58 4.14 6.97
C SER A 120 -5.93 5.52 6.91
N LEU A 121 -6.56 6.50 6.25
CA LEU A 121 -6.07 7.88 6.18
C LEU A 121 -6.14 8.58 7.54
N MET A 122 -7.22 8.35 8.30
CA MET A 122 -7.36 8.88 9.66
C MET A 122 -6.30 8.32 10.61
N SER A 123 -5.93 7.05 10.47
CA SER A 123 -4.91 6.42 11.33
C SER A 123 -3.58 7.17 11.29
N VAL A 124 -3.13 7.60 10.10
CA VAL A 124 -1.88 8.37 9.94
C VAL A 124 -1.96 9.72 10.67
N GLY A 125 -3.12 10.40 10.58
CA GLY A 125 -3.36 11.65 11.30
C GLY A 125 -3.23 11.46 12.82
N ILE A 126 -3.80 10.39 13.36
CA ILE A 126 -3.72 10.07 14.80
C ILE A 126 -2.27 9.80 15.22
N VAL A 127 -1.51 9.02 14.45
CA VAL A 127 -0.10 8.74 14.76
C VAL A 127 0.72 10.02 14.80
N ASN A 128 0.51 10.94 13.84
CA ASN A 128 1.20 12.23 13.81
C ASN A 128 0.83 13.13 15.00
N LEU A 129 -0.44 13.11 15.43
CA LEU A 129 -0.88 13.85 16.61
C LEU A 129 -0.24 13.31 17.90
N VAL A 130 -0.14 11.99 18.04
CA VAL A 130 0.54 11.35 19.19
C VAL A 130 2.05 11.64 19.16
N ALA A 131 2.69 11.50 18.00
CA ALA A 131 4.11 11.79 17.82
C ALA A 131 4.45 13.26 18.15
N SER A 132 3.57 14.20 17.77
CA SER A 132 3.72 15.62 18.11
C SER A 132 3.49 15.90 19.60
N GLY A 133 2.62 15.14 20.26
CA GLY A 133 2.32 15.28 21.69
C GLY A 133 3.41 14.72 22.62
N LEU A 134 4.17 13.71 22.16
CA LEU A 134 5.27 13.08 22.89
C LEU A 134 6.63 13.79 22.70
N GLY A 135 6.75 14.68 21.72
CA GLY A 135 7.97 15.45 21.43
C GLY A 135 8.22 16.66 22.35
N LYS A 136 7.96 16.51 23.65
CA LYS A 136 8.33 17.46 24.71
C LYS A 136 9.29 16.83 25.70
#